data_AF-A0A4R4FBH9-F1
#
_entry.id   AF-A0A4R4FBH9-F1
#
_cell.length_a   1.000
_cell.length_b   1.000
_cell.length_c   1.000
_cell.angle_alpha   90.00
_cell.angle_beta   90.00
_cell.angle_gamma   90.00
#
_symmetry.space_group_name_H-M   'P 1'
#
loop_
_entity.id
_entity.type
_entity.pdbx_description
1 polymer ?
#
loop_
_entity_poly.entity_id
_entity_poly.type
_entity_poly.pdbx_seq_one_letter_code
_entity_poly.pdbx_strand_id
1 'polypeptide(L)'
;MKIIIRTEGLSLRVPVPLRMAGFLIKRIPQSAINKMCSDIPGPYACLATRENLITIVEECMDVLRENKGLEIVHVEAKDGTFVSIRL
;
A
#
# COMPACT_ATOMS: atom_id res chain seq x y z
N MET A 1 -5.07 -9.96 -2.83
CA MET A 1 -4.94 -8.79 -1.95
C MET A 1 -6.29 -8.42 -1.37
N LYS A 2 -6.30 -7.90 -0.15
CA LYS A 2 -7.51 -7.57 0.60
C LYS A 2 -7.24 -6.38 1.50
N ILE A 3 -8.15 -5.43 1.47
CA ILE A 3 -8.13 -4.26 2.35
C ILE A 3 -9.23 -4.45 3.39
N ILE A 4 -8.85 -4.33 4.66
CA ILE A 4 -9.75 -4.39 5.81
C ILE A 4 -9.63 -3.04 6.52
N ILE A 5 -10.75 -2.33 6.63
CA ILE A 5 -10.83 -1.07 7.38
C ILE A 5 -11.92 -1.25 8.43
N ARG A 6 -11.60 -0.96 9.68
CA ARG A 6 -12.57 -0.85 10.77
C ARG A 6 -12.34 0.48 11.45
N THR A 7 -13.37 1.29 11.57
CA THR A 7 -13.35 2.55 12.33
C THR A 7 -14.78 2.79 12.85
N GLU A 8 -14.99 3.84 13.62
CA GLU A 8 -16.30 4.15 14.18
C GLU A 8 -17.36 4.28 13.07
N GLY A 9 -18.39 3.44 13.12
CA GLY A 9 -19.47 3.41 12.12
C GLY A 9 -19.12 2.81 10.76
N LEU A 10 -17.89 2.33 10.52
CA LEU A 10 -17.48 1.78 9.23
C LEU A 10 -16.67 0.49 9.37
N SER A 11 -17.17 -0.59 8.79
CA SER A 11 -16.44 -1.85 8.61
C SER A 11 -16.43 -2.25 7.14
N LEU A 12 -15.27 -2.11 6.49
CA LEU A 12 -15.07 -2.44 5.08
C LEU A 12 -14.12 -3.61 4.93
N ARG A 13 -14.46 -4.50 4.01
CA ARG A 13 -13.65 -5.66 3.67
C ARG A 13 -13.67 -5.86 2.16
N VAL A 14 -12.70 -5.26 1.47
CA VAL A 14 -12.68 -5.17 0.01
C VAL A 14 -11.63 -6.13 -0.55
N PRO A 15 -12.01 -7.14 -1.35
CA PRO A 15 -11.05 -7.89 -2.15
C PRO A 15 -10.53 -6.98 -3.26
N VAL A 16 -9.21 -6.85 -3.36
CA VAL A 16 -8.58 -6.04 -4.41
C VAL A 16 -7.80 -6.98 -5.32
N PRO A 17 -8.11 -7.02 -6.62
CA PRO A 17 -7.29 -7.74 -7.58
C PRO A 17 -5.86 -7.19 -7.54
N LEU A 18 -4.88 -8.09 -7.45
CA LEU A 18 -3.47 -7.72 -7.42
C LEU A 18 -3.10 -6.89 -8.67
N ARG A 19 -3.73 -7.19 -9.81
CA ARG A 19 -3.58 -6.45 -11.08
C ARG A 19 -4.02 -4.97 -10.99
N MET A 20 -4.77 -4.58 -9.96
CA MET A 20 -5.16 -3.19 -9.72
C MET A 20 -4.18 -2.43 -8.83
N ALA A 21 -3.12 -3.06 -8.32
CA ALA A 21 -2.16 -2.40 -7.44
C ALA A 21 -1.49 -1.20 -8.11
N GLY A 22 -1.03 -1.33 -9.36
CA GLY A 22 -0.49 -0.19 -10.13
C GLY A 22 -1.50 0.94 -10.32
N PHE A 23 -2.78 0.61 -10.57
CA PHE A 23 -3.85 1.61 -10.66
C PHE A 23 -4.11 2.34 -9.34
N LEU A 24 -4.03 1.65 -8.20
CA LEU A 24 -4.16 2.27 -6.89
C LEU A 24 -2.99 3.21 -6.61
N ILE A 25 -1.76 2.82 -6.96
CA ILE A 25 -0.57 3.66 -6.79
C ILE A 25 -0.69 4.95 -7.61
N LYS A 26 -1.24 4.89 -8.83
CA LYS A 26 -1.52 6.08 -9.66
C LYS A 26 -2.45 7.08 -8.97
N ARG A 27 -3.31 6.64 -8.05
CA ARG A 27 -4.27 7.50 -7.33
C ARG A 27 -3.77 7.99 -5.98
N ILE A 28 -2.60 7.56 -5.51
CA ILE A 28 -2.03 8.06 -4.26
C ILE A 28 -1.72 9.56 -4.41
N PRO A 29 -2.18 10.43 -3.51
CA PRO A 29 -1.85 11.86 -3.55
C PRO A 29 -0.33 12.10 -3.51
N GLN A 30 0.17 13.07 -4.29
CA GLN A 30 1.61 13.36 -4.33
C GLN A 30 2.17 13.75 -2.96
N SER A 31 1.36 14.39 -2.11
CA SER A 31 1.72 14.72 -0.72
C SER A 31 2.06 13.48 0.11
N ALA A 32 1.35 12.37 -0.08
CA ALA A 32 1.63 11.11 0.60
C ALA A 32 2.94 10.49 0.10
N ILE A 33 3.23 10.58 -1.20
CA ILE A 33 4.52 10.12 -1.77
C ILE A 33 5.67 10.97 -1.22
N ASN A 34 5.53 12.30 -1.20
CA ASN A 34 6.56 13.18 -0.66
C ASN A 34 6.85 12.91 0.82
N LYS A 35 5.80 12.63 1.61
CA LYS A 35 5.94 12.24 3.02
C LYS A 35 6.63 10.89 3.16
N MET A 36 6.30 9.91 2.31
CA MET A 36 7.02 8.64 2.29
C MET A 36 8.51 8.85 1.96
N CYS A 37 8.83 9.72 1.01
CA CYS A 37 10.22 10.04 0.65
C CYS A 37 11.00 10.73 1.76
N SER A 38 10.37 11.53 2.63
CA SER A 38 11.08 12.22 3.73
C SER A 38 11.64 11.25 4.77
N ASP A 39 11.08 10.05 4.86
CA ASP A 39 11.51 9.02 5.81
C ASP A 39 12.61 8.12 5.22
N ILE A 40 12.97 8.30 3.95
CA ILE A 40 13.97 7.50 3.25
C ILE A 40 15.35 8.15 3.39
N PRO A 41 16.36 7.44 3.93
CA PRO A 41 17.71 7.97 4.02
C PRO A 41 18.31 8.22 2.63
N GLY A 42 19.06 9.31 2.49
CA GLY A 42 19.86 9.56 1.28
C GLY A 42 20.88 8.43 1.06
N PRO A 43 21.18 8.03 -0.18
CA PRO A 43 20.79 8.65 -1.46
C PRO A 43 19.47 8.14 -2.06
N TYR A 44 18.75 7.23 -1.38
CA TYR A 44 17.70 6.42 -2.01
C TYR A 44 16.37 7.13 -2.19
N ALA A 45 16.17 8.30 -1.55
CA ALA A 45 14.93 9.05 -1.66
C ALA A 45 14.56 9.43 -3.11
N CYS A 46 15.56 9.61 -3.98
CA CYS A 46 15.35 9.88 -5.41
C CYS A 46 14.75 8.69 -6.18
N LEU A 47 14.83 7.47 -5.64
CA LEU A 47 14.28 6.26 -6.25
C LEU A 47 12.81 6.06 -5.90
N ALA A 48 12.29 6.72 -4.87
CA ALA A 48 10.90 6.59 -4.40
C ALA A 48 9.93 7.46 -5.21
N THR A 49 10.03 7.41 -6.53
CA THR A 49 9.10 8.09 -7.45
C THR A 49 7.84 7.25 -7.67
N ARG A 50 6.75 7.90 -8.09
CA ARG A 50 5.50 7.20 -8.41
C ARG A 50 5.71 6.16 -9.50
N GLU A 51 6.48 6.52 -10.52
CA GLU A 51 6.79 5.70 -11.68
C GLU A 51 7.54 4.45 -11.24
N ASN A 52 8.57 4.60 -10.40
CA ASN A 52 9.32 3.46 -9.88
C ASN A 52 8.46 2.55 -9.00
N LEU A 53 7.58 3.11 -8.16
CA LEU A 53 6.65 2.32 -7.36
C LEU A 53 5.71 1.48 -8.22
N ILE A 54 5.19 2.05 -9.32
CA ILE A 54 4.34 1.33 -10.27
C ILE A 54 5.15 0.20 -10.92
N THR A 55 6.32 0.51 -11.46
CA THR A 55 7.19 -0.47 -12.12
C THR A 55 7.54 -1.63 -11.19
N ILE A 56 7.97 -1.35 -9.96
CA ILE A 56 8.31 -2.38 -8.98
C ILE A 56 7.10 -3.28 -8.72
N VAL A 57 5.92 -2.71 -8.53
CA VAL A 57 4.72 -3.49 -8.23
C VAL A 57 4.26 -4.31 -9.43
N GLU A 58 4.36 -3.79 -10.64
CA GLU A 58 3.98 -4.49 -11.87
C GLU A 58 4.97 -5.64 -12.20
N GLU A 59 6.27 -5.42 -12.03
CA GLU A 59 7.31 -6.44 -12.28
C GLU A 59 7.35 -7.51 -11.17
N CYS A 60 7.09 -7.14 -9.92
CA CYS A 60 7.08 -8.09 -8.79
C CYS A 60 5.72 -8.76 -8.58
N MET A 61 4.79 -8.68 -9.54
CA MET A 61 3.44 -9.26 -9.44
C MET A 61 3.43 -10.76 -9.13
N ASP A 62 4.41 -11.51 -9.63
CA ASP A 62 4.49 -12.96 -9.40
C ASP A 62 4.95 -13.26 -7.96
N VAL A 63 5.95 -12.52 -7.46
CA VAL A 63 6.38 -12.59 -6.05
C VAL A 63 5.23 -12.23 -5.12
N LEU A 64 4.48 -11.16 -5.44
CA LEU A 64 3.32 -10.74 -4.66
C LEU A 64 2.19 -11.80 -4.69
N ARG A 65 2.07 -12.57 -5.77
CA ARG A 65 1.08 -13.65 -5.90
C ARG A 65 1.44 -14.89 -5.11
N GLU A 66 2.73 -15.17 -4.94
CA GLU A 66 3.23 -16.30 -4.13
C GLU A 66 3.07 -16.05 -2.63
N ASN A 67 3.17 -14.79 -2.20
CA ASN A 67 3.06 -14.38 -0.79
C ASN A 67 1.61 -14.11 -0.35
N LYS A 68 0.67 -14.99 -0.71
CA LYS A 68 -0.75 -14.82 -0.33
C LYS A 68 -0.93 -14.80 1.18
N GLY A 69 -1.68 -13.83 1.68
CA GLY A 69 -2.00 -13.67 3.08
C GLY A 69 -0.99 -12.83 3.87
N LEU A 70 0.15 -12.44 3.28
CA LEU A 70 1.13 -11.56 3.93
C LEU A 70 0.51 -10.21 4.24
N GLU A 71 0.55 -9.79 5.50
CA GLU A 71 0.10 -8.47 5.94
C GLU A 71 1.22 -7.45 5.73
N ILE A 72 0.99 -6.51 4.80
CA ILE A 72 1.99 -5.50 4.40
C ILE A 72 1.73 -4.13 5.02
N VAL A 73 0.50 -3.89 5.48
CA VAL A 73 0.14 -2.69 6.25
C VAL A 73 -0.72 -3.14 7.42
N HIS A 74 -0.33 -2.70 8.60
CA HIS A 74 -1.08 -2.87 9.83
C HIS A 74 -1.05 -1.52 10.58
N VAL A 75 -2.21 -0.90 10.75
CA VAL A 75 -2.37 0.33 11.52
C VAL A 75 -3.45 0.11 12.56
N GLU A 76 -3.10 0.36 13.82
CA GLU A 76 -4.02 0.43 14.95
C GLU A 76 -3.88 1.80 15.62
N ALA A 77 -4.97 2.55 15.66
CA ALA A 77 -5.01 3.85 16.31
C ALA A 77 -5.76 3.77 17.65
N LYS A 78 -5.51 4.74 18.54
CA LYS A 78 -6.09 4.80 19.89
C LYS A 78 -7.62 4.90 19.89
N ASP A 79 -8.21 5.36 18.80
CA ASP A 79 -9.66 5.48 18.59
C ASP A 79 -10.31 4.17 18.12
N GLY A 80 -9.54 3.07 18.02
CA GLY A 80 -10.02 1.78 17.54
C GLY A 80 -10.02 1.66 16.01
N THR A 81 -9.49 2.65 15.28
CA THR A 81 -9.30 2.53 13.84
C THR A 81 -8.24 1.46 13.53
N PHE A 82 -8.64 0.46 12.75
CA PHE A 82 -7.84 -0.65 12.28
C PHE A 82 -7.79 -0.65 10.75
N VAL A 83 -6.59 -0.62 10.18
CA VAL A 83 -6.37 -0.78 8.74
C VAL A 83 -5.39 -1.92 8.52
N SER A 84 -5.81 -2.93 7.75
CA SER A 84 -4.97 -4.06 7.35
C SER A 84 -5.03 -4.25 5.84
N ILE A 85 -3.85 -4.31 5.22
CA ILE A 85 -3.70 -4.65 3.80
C ILE A 85 -2.92 -5.95 3.72
N ARG A 86 -3.55 -6.97 3.15
CA ARG A 86 -2.96 -8.32 2.98
C ARG A 86 -2.86 -8.68 1.51
N LEU A 87 -1.77 -9.32 1.10
CA LEU A 87 -1.58 -9.80 -0.29
C LEU A 87 -2.48 -11.00 -0.64
#